data_AF-A0A7C0V6G6-F1
#
_entry.id   AF-A0A7C0V6G6-F1
#
_cell.length_a   1.000
_cell.length_b   1.000
_cell.length_c   1.000
_cell.angle_alpha   90.00
_cell.angle_beta   90.00
_cell.angle_gamma   90.00
#
_symmetry.space_group_name_H-M   'P 1'
#
loop_
_entity.id
_entity.type
_entity.pdbx_description
1 polymer ?
#
loop_
_entity_poly.entity_id
_entity_poly.type
_entity_poly.pdbx_seq_one_letter_code
_entity_poly.pdbx_strand_id
1 'polypeptide(L)'
;MAIPIFQSRELARRLNINLARWKRWSREFLPPDPLAGIRSGYARQYYLDDAFRVYLGGYLVSHLHLGVPDARQVLTDLTPWMKAEGLGFDLRGQLKNGQGASACEILLQHVPGGFAYRVRKCLERRLSDPGPPPIWDERWREDVIETASGARPPADDGAWRRTIRISFLLNEFQTLVKNSRAAGNSRPEP
;
A
#
# COMPACT_ATOMS: atom_id res chain seq x y z
N MET A 1 13.88 17.80 15.33
CA MET A 1 12.97 17.70 14.16
C MET A 1 11.74 16.89 14.55
N ALA A 2 10.55 17.24 14.04
CA ALA A 2 9.28 16.62 14.45
C ALA A 2 8.90 15.40 13.58
N ILE A 3 8.39 14.34 14.21
CA ILE A 3 7.82 13.16 13.55
C ILE A 3 6.41 13.51 13.05
N PRO A 4 6.10 13.34 11.75
CA PRO A 4 4.76 13.64 11.25
C PRO A 4 3.76 12.62 11.78
N ILE A 5 2.78 13.11 12.55
CA ILE A 5 1.66 12.32 13.08
C ILE A 5 0.37 12.82 12.43
N PHE A 6 -0.44 11.89 11.93
CA PHE A 6 -1.68 12.19 11.23
C PHE A 6 -2.91 11.78 12.05
N GLN A 7 -4.05 12.38 11.74
CA GLN A 7 -5.36 12.02 12.29
C GLN A 7 -6.29 11.52 11.16
N SER A 8 -7.33 10.76 11.52
CA SER A 8 -8.28 10.21 10.54
C SER A 8 -8.91 11.26 9.63
N ARG A 9 -9.31 12.42 10.18
CA ARG A 9 -9.92 13.51 9.37
C ARG A 9 -8.96 14.01 8.31
N GLU A 10 -7.69 14.15 8.67
CA GLU A 10 -6.69 14.64 7.75
C GLU A 10 -6.38 13.61 6.67
N LEU A 11 -6.14 12.34 7.04
CA LEU A 11 -5.88 11.28 6.06
C LEU A 11 -7.06 11.05 5.12
N ALA A 12 -8.29 11.02 5.64
CA ALA A 12 -9.50 10.92 4.83
C ALA A 12 -9.59 12.04 3.79
N ARG A 13 -9.29 13.28 4.19
CA ARG A 13 -9.26 14.45 3.29
C ARG A 13 -8.15 14.33 2.25
N ARG A 14 -6.90 14.06 2.67
CA ARG A 14 -5.73 13.99 1.76
C ARG A 14 -5.86 12.86 0.72
N LEU A 15 -6.42 11.73 1.14
CA LEU A 15 -6.57 10.54 0.30
C LEU A 15 -7.90 10.52 -0.47
N ASN A 16 -8.75 11.54 -0.29
CA ASN A 16 -10.11 11.59 -0.83
C ASN A 16 -10.94 10.32 -0.51
N ILE A 17 -10.83 9.82 0.73
CA ILE A 17 -11.57 8.66 1.23
C ILE A 17 -12.61 9.16 2.22
N ASN A 18 -13.85 8.66 2.11
CA ASN A 18 -14.89 8.96 3.09
C ASN A 18 -14.41 8.67 4.53
N LEU A 19 -14.59 9.62 5.45
CA LEU A 19 -14.07 9.51 6.81
C LEU A 19 -14.58 8.29 7.59
N ALA A 20 -15.86 7.94 7.43
CA ALA A 20 -16.42 6.75 8.09
C ALA A 20 -15.80 5.47 7.53
N ARG A 21 -15.57 5.43 6.21
CA ARG A 21 -14.86 4.33 5.53
C ARG A 21 -13.42 4.20 6.04
N TRP A 22 -12.68 5.30 6.11
CA TRP A 22 -11.32 5.32 6.67
C TRP A 22 -11.28 4.80 8.11
N LYS A 23 -12.17 5.31 8.98
CA LYS A 23 -12.26 4.85 10.38
C LYS A 23 -12.63 3.37 10.49
N ARG A 24 -13.45 2.85 9.57
CA ARG A 24 -13.75 1.41 9.50
C ARG A 24 -12.50 0.62 9.15
N TRP A 25 -11.85 0.94 8.03
CA TRP A 25 -10.62 0.26 7.62
C TRP A 25 -9.51 0.32 8.67
N SER A 26 -9.35 1.46 9.35
CA SER A 26 -8.38 1.57 10.44
C SER A 26 -8.63 0.57 11.57
N ARG A 27 -9.90 0.31 11.94
CA ARG A 27 -10.26 -0.67 12.97
C ARG A 27 -10.01 -2.11 12.51
N GLU A 28 -10.15 -2.39 11.22
CA GLU A 28 -10.01 -3.74 10.65
C GLU A 28 -8.56 -4.16 10.42
N PHE A 29 -7.69 -3.20 10.07
CA PHE A 29 -6.34 -3.47 9.56
C PHE A 29 -5.20 -3.07 10.50
N LEU A 30 -5.50 -2.35 11.57
CA LEU A 30 -4.53 -2.03 12.62
C LEU A 30 -4.99 -2.62 13.96
N PRO A 31 -4.06 -2.91 14.88
CA PRO A 31 -4.44 -3.30 16.24
C PRO A 31 -5.29 -2.22 16.92
N PRO A 32 -5.97 -2.54 18.03
CA PRO A 32 -6.61 -1.54 18.88
C PRO A 32 -5.64 -0.40 19.20
N ASP A 33 -6.16 0.83 19.22
CA ASP A 33 -5.34 1.99 19.55
C ASP A 33 -4.88 1.90 21.02
N PRO A 34 -3.57 1.88 21.29
CA PRO A 34 -3.04 1.74 22.65
C PRO A 34 -3.48 2.88 23.58
N LEU A 35 -3.84 4.05 23.04
CA LEU A 35 -4.29 5.20 23.82
C LEU A 35 -5.81 5.25 24.01
N ALA A 36 -6.58 4.51 23.21
CA ALA A 36 -8.05 4.55 23.26
C ALA A 36 -8.64 3.97 24.56
N GLY A 37 -7.90 3.11 25.26
CA GLY A 37 -8.31 2.54 26.55
C GLY A 37 -7.96 3.40 27.78
N ILE A 38 -7.09 4.41 27.63
CA ILE A 38 -6.56 5.19 28.77
C ILE A 38 -7.37 6.49 28.96
N ARG A 39 -7.87 7.09 27.88
CA ARG A 39 -8.73 8.28 27.93
C ARG A 39 -9.81 8.22 26.87
N SER A 40 -11.07 8.24 27.30
CA SER A 40 -12.21 8.40 26.40
C SER A 40 -12.08 9.69 25.58
N GLY A 41 -12.31 9.61 24.27
CA GLY A 41 -12.28 10.77 23.36
C GLY A 41 -10.95 11.05 22.65
N TYR A 42 -9.90 10.25 22.86
CA TYR A 42 -8.64 10.43 22.11
C TYR A 42 -8.79 9.96 20.66
N ALA A 43 -8.44 10.83 19.71
CA ALA A 43 -8.46 10.50 18.30
C ALA A 43 -7.22 9.69 17.93
N ARG A 44 -7.42 8.56 17.24
CA ARG A 44 -6.32 7.72 16.76
C ARG A 44 -5.30 8.53 15.96
N GLN A 45 -4.05 8.38 16.36
CA GLN A 45 -2.89 8.92 15.68
C GLN A 45 -2.27 7.86 14.77
N TYR A 46 -1.72 8.31 13.65
CA TYR A 46 -1.13 7.43 12.64
C TYR A 46 0.27 7.92 12.32
N TYR A 47 1.23 6.99 12.39
CA TYR A 47 2.45 7.11 11.62
C TYR A 47 2.16 6.83 10.15
N LEU A 48 3.04 7.29 9.26
CA LEU A 48 2.82 7.16 7.83
C LEU A 48 2.79 5.69 7.38
N ASP A 49 3.56 4.81 8.03
CA ASP A 49 3.56 3.37 7.79
C ASP A 49 2.22 2.71 8.16
N ASP A 50 1.65 3.07 9.32
CA ASP A 50 0.32 2.61 9.75
C ASP A 50 -0.78 3.12 8.83
N ALA A 51 -0.70 4.40 8.44
CA ALA A 51 -1.64 4.98 7.49
C ALA A 51 -1.57 4.29 6.13
N PHE A 52 -0.35 3.97 5.65
CA PHE A 52 -0.17 3.24 4.41
C PHE A 52 -0.75 1.82 4.50
N ARG A 53 -0.55 1.13 5.62
CA ARG A 53 -1.17 -0.20 5.86
C ARG A 53 -2.69 -0.16 5.77
N VAL A 54 -3.33 0.87 6.34
CA VAL A 54 -4.79 1.06 6.24
C VAL A 54 -5.21 1.37 4.81
N TYR A 55 -4.47 2.23 4.11
CA TYR A 55 -4.72 2.56 2.71
C TYR A 55 -4.61 1.34 1.81
N LEU A 56 -3.56 0.53 1.97
CA LEU A 56 -3.36 -0.72 1.22
C LEU A 56 -4.48 -1.71 1.50
N GLY A 57 -4.84 -1.94 2.77
CA GLY A 57 -5.99 -2.80 3.11
C GLY A 57 -7.30 -2.30 2.51
N GLY A 58 -7.52 -0.99 2.50
CA GLY A 58 -8.64 -0.36 1.80
C GLY A 58 -8.63 -0.64 0.30
N TYR A 59 -7.48 -0.51 -0.35
CA TYR A 59 -7.29 -0.83 -1.77
C TYR A 59 -7.62 -2.29 -2.09
N LEU A 60 -7.16 -3.24 -1.26
CA LEU A 60 -7.47 -4.66 -1.40
C LEU A 60 -8.98 -4.93 -1.39
N VAL A 61 -9.72 -4.25 -0.51
CA VAL A 61 -11.17 -4.43 -0.40
C VAL A 61 -11.91 -3.71 -1.52
N SER A 62 -11.58 -2.46 -1.82
CA SER A 62 -12.37 -1.63 -2.75
C SER A 62 -12.02 -1.84 -4.22
N HIS A 63 -10.75 -2.12 -4.54
CA HIS A 63 -10.27 -2.25 -5.92
C HIS A 63 -10.03 -3.70 -6.32
N LEU A 64 -9.51 -4.53 -5.40
CA LEU A 64 -9.31 -5.96 -5.68
C LEU A 64 -10.48 -6.84 -5.22
N HIS A 65 -11.54 -6.25 -4.66
CA HIS A 65 -12.75 -6.92 -4.21
C HIS A 65 -12.47 -8.13 -3.29
N LEU A 66 -11.46 -8.01 -2.43
CA LEU A 66 -11.19 -8.99 -1.37
C LEU A 66 -12.16 -8.80 -0.21
N GLY A 67 -12.55 -9.89 0.44
CA GLY A 67 -13.21 -9.82 1.74
C GLY A 67 -12.29 -9.17 2.78
N VAL A 68 -12.85 -8.57 3.83
CA VAL A 68 -12.04 -8.00 4.93
C VAL A 68 -11.11 -9.03 5.57
N PRO A 69 -11.55 -10.29 5.84
CA PRO A 69 -10.64 -11.34 6.35
C PRO A 69 -9.48 -11.62 5.39
N ASP A 70 -9.76 -11.74 4.09
CA ASP A 70 -8.75 -12.00 3.06
C ASP A 70 -7.74 -10.86 2.95
N ALA A 71 -8.22 -9.62 2.94
CA ALA A 71 -7.36 -8.44 2.91
C ALA A 71 -6.45 -8.39 4.16
N ARG A 72 -6.94 -8.80 5.32
CA ARG A 72 -6.14 -8.89 6.55
C ARG A 72 -5.08 -9.99 6.44
N GLN A 73 -5.41 -11.14 5.89
CA GLN A 73 -4.47 -12.23 5.63
C GLN A 73 -3.36 -11.74 4.68
N VAL A 74 -3.74 -11.14 3.55
CA VAL A 74 -2.80 -10.59 2.56
C VAL A 74 -1.88 -9.53 3.18
N LEU A 75 -2.41 -8.59 3.96
CA LEU A 75 -1.56 -7.62 4.64
C LEU A 75 -0.59 -8.29 5.62
N THR A 76 -1.02 -9.36 6.30
CA THR A 76 -0.19 -10.08 7.26
C THR A 76 0.95 -10.81 6.57
N ASP A 77 0.65 -11.51 5.47
CA ASP A 77 1.63 -12.26 4.69
C ASP A 77 2.65 -11.35 4.00
N LEU A 78 2.20 -10.21 3.46
CA LEU A 78 3.07 -9.28 2.76
C LEU A 78 3.95 -8.43 3.69
N THR A 79 3.56 -8.23 4.95
CA THR A 79 4.26 -7.30 5.86
C THR A 79 5.72 -7.68 6.11
N PRO A 80 6.08 -8.93 6.46
CA PRO A 80 7.48 -9.33 6.67
C PRO A 80 8.33 -9.09 5.43
N TRP A 81 7.82 -9.50 4.26
CA TRP A 81 8.50 -9.31 2.98
C TRP A 81 8.69 -7.83 2.65
N MET A 82 7.64 -7.00 2.76
CA MET A 82 7.74 -5.56 2.52
C MET A 82 8.78 -4.90 3.44
N LYS A 83 8.86 -5.31 4.71
CA LYS A 83 9.87 -4.82 5.65
C LYS A 83 11.28 -5.21 5.22
N ALA A 84 11.50 -6.46 4.81
CA ALA A 84 12.81 -6.93 4.33
C ALA A 84 13.27 -6.18 3.08
N GLU A 85 12.32 -5.81 2.21
CA GLU A 85 12.57 -5.03 0.99
C GLU A 85 12.68 -3.53 1.23
N GLY A 86 12.53 -3.05 2.47
CA GLY A 86 12.51 -1.60 2.74
C GLY A 86 11.32 -0.88 2.09
N LEU A 87 10.22 -1.57 1.83
CA LEU A 87 8.99 -0.99 1.30
C LEU A 87 8.14 -0.46 2.46
N GLY A 88 7.90 0.86 2.46
CA GLY A 88 7.13 1.54 3.49
C GLY A 88 7.75 2.89 3.87
N PHE A 89 7.33 3.41 5.01
CA PHE A 89 7.72 4.74 5.47
C PHE A 89 8.50 4.68 6.78
N ASP A 90 9.57 5.46 6.87
CA ASP A 90 10.29 5.67 8.12
C ASP A 90 9.50 6.58 9.08
N LEU A 91 9.99 6.74 10.31
CA LEU A 91 9.37 7.62 11.30
C LEU A 91 9.38 9.10 10.88
N ARG A 92 10.15 9.48 9.86
CA ARG A 92 10.21 10.84 9.32
C ARG A 92 9.22 11.04 8.16
N GLY A 93 8.45 10.01 7.82
CA GLY A 93 7.51 10.01 6.70
C GLY A 93 8.19 9.98 5.33
N GLN A 94 9.46 9.57 5.27
CA GLN A 94 10.16 9.33 4.02
C GLN A 94 10.03 7.87 3.59
N LEU A 95 10.06 7.62 2.29
CA LEU A 95 10.14 6.26 1.78
C LEU A 95 11.48 5.66 2.24
N LYS A 96 11.45 4.47 2.86
CA LYS A 96 12.65 3.83 3.42
C LYS A 96 13.75 3.60 2.38
N ASN A 97 13.38 3.33 1.12
CA ASN A 97 14.33 3.12 0.03
C ASN A 97 14.73 4.38 -0.75
N GLY A 98 14.33 5.59 -0.31
CA GLY A 98 14.56 6.81 -1.09
C GLY A 98 13.83 6.78 -2.43
N GLN A 99 13.89 7.87 -3.21
CA GLN A 99 13.15 7.99 -4.46
C GLN A 99 13.47 6.85 -5.45
N GLY A 100 12.43 6.16 -5.94
CA GLY A 100 12.57 5.18 -7.03
C GLY A 100 12.68 3.73 -6.58
N ALA A 101 11.72 3.24 -5.79
CA ALA A 101 11.51 1.79 -5.76
C ALA A 101 11.28 1.33 -7.22
N SER A 102 12.19 0.50 -7.73
CA SER A 102 12.01 -0.22 -9.00
C SER A 102 10.58 -0.71 -9.12
N ALA A 103 10.00 -0.65 -10.32
CA ALA A 103 8.63 -1.08 -10.53
C ALA A 103 8.44 -2.49 -9.92
N CYS A 104 7.56 -2.58 -8.93
CA CYS A 104 7.37 -3.77 -8.14
C CYS A 104 5.88 -4.12 -8.16
N GLU A 105 5.61 -5.33 -8.60
CA GLU A 105 4.26 -5.88 -8.70
C GLU A 105 4.17 -7.13 -7.84
N ILE A 106 3.05 -7.29 -7.14
CA ILE A 106 2.73 -8.48 -6.35
C ILE A 106 1.50 -9.10 -7.00
N LEU A 107 1.68 -10.26 -7.60
CA LEU A 107 0.60 -11.08 -8.11
C LEU A 107 0.09 -11.93 -6.96
N LEU A 108 -1.23 -11.98 -6.81
CA LEU A 108 -1.89 -12.77 -5.78
C LEU A 108 -2.87 -13.75 -6.41
N GLN A 109 -2.84 -14.97 -5.90
CA GLN A 109 -3.75 -16.04 -6.29
C GLN A 109 -4.33 -16.67 -5.03
N HIS A 110 -5.64 -16.91 -5.06
CA HIS A 110 -6.30 -17.68 -4.01
C HIS A 110 -6.00 -19.17 -4.22
N VAL A 111 -5.59 -19.84 -3.16
CA VAL A 111 -5.25 -21.27 -3.15
C VAL A 111 -5.92 -21.94 -1.95
N PRO A 112 -6.09 -23.28 -1.93
CA PRO A 112 -6.61 -23.97 -0.76
C PRO A 112 -5.82 -23.58 0.50
N GLY A 113 -6.51 -23.06 1.52
CA GLY A 113 -5.88 -22.63 2.77
C GLY A 113 -5.36 -21.19 2.80
N GLY A 114 -5.52 -20.39 1.74
CA GLY A 114 -5.23 -18.95 1.78
C GLY A 114 -4.81 -18.36 0.43
N PHE A 115 -3.64 -17.71 0.41
CA PHE A 115 -3.13 -17.01 -0.76
C PHE A 115 -1.68 -17.40 -1.04
N ALA A 116 -1.34 -17.44 -2.33
CA ALA A 116 0.02 -17.53 -2.81
C ALA A 116 0.40 -16.21 -3.51
N TYR A 117 1.67 -15.83 -3.42
CA TYR A 117 2.17 -14.57 -3.95
C TYR A 117 3.41 -14.77 -4.80
N ARG A 118 3.43 -14.11 -5.96
CA ARG A 118 4.62 -13.93 -6.77
C ARG A 118 4.92 -12.45 -6.87
N VAL A 119 6.18 -12.09 -6.75
CA VAL A 119 6.64 -10.71 -6.87
C VAL A 119 7.43 -10.59 -8.15
N ARG A 120 7.14 -9.54 -8.92
CA ARG A 120 7.93 -9.12 -10.08
C ARG A 120 8.59 -7.80 -9.77
N LYS A 121 9.92 -7.76 -9.83
CA LYS A 121 10.72 -6.54 -9.67
C LYS A 121 11.40 -6.20 -10.99
N CYS A 122 11.19 -4.99 -11.48
CA CYS A 122 11.88 -4.47 -12.65
C CYS A 122 13.33 -4.15 -12.28
N LEU A 123 14.27 -4.94 -12.79
CA LEU A 123 15.70 -4.73 -12.59
C LEU A 123 16.22 -3.62 -13.51
N GLU A 124 15.70 -3.56 -14.73
CA GLU A 124 16.17 -2.65 -15.76
C GLU A 124 15.01 -2.32 -16.69
N ARG A 125 14.92 -1.05 -17.10
CA ARG A 125 14.04 -0.59 -18.16
C ARG A 125 14.86 0.27 -19.13
N ARG A 126 14.98 -0.18 -20.37
CA ARG A 126 15.76 0.49 -21.42
C ARG A 126 14.84 0.92 -22.55
N LEU A 127 14.97 2.15 -23.04
CA LEU A 127 14.31 2.57 -24.27
C LEU A 127 14.98 1.82 -25.43
N SER A 128 14.22 0.96 -26.09
CA SER A 128 14.70 0.19 -27.24
C SER A 128 14.49 0.98 -28.53
N ASP A 129 13.30 1.56 -28.67
CA ASP A 129 12.93 2.38 -29.82
C ASP A 129 12.20 3.67 -29.36
N PRO A 130 12.70 4.87 -29.69
CA PRO A 130 12.04 6.14 -29.38
C PRO A 130 10.85 6.49 -30.28
N GLY A 131 10.52 5.66 -31.29
CA GLY A 131 9.41 5.88 -32.21
C GLY A 131 8.04 6.02 -31.51
N PRO A 132 6.99 6.51 -32.19
CA PRO A 132 5.65 6.59 -31.60
C PRO A 132 4.82 5.31 -31.86
N PRO A 133 4.42 4.53 -30.85
CA PRO A 133 4.70 4.69 -29.41
C PRO A 133 6.06 4.11 -29.00
N PRO A 134 6.72 4.68 -27.97
CA PRO A 134 8.07 4.27 -27.57
C PRO A 134 8.07 2.84 -27.06
N ILE A 135 9.03 2.05 -27.51
CA ILE A 135 9.19 0.64 -27.12
C ILE A 135 10.25 0.54 -26.04
N TRP A 136 9.89 -0.11 -24.94
CA TRP A 136 10.75 -0.32 -23.78
C TRP A 136 11.06 -1.79 -23.60
N ASP A 137 12.34 -2.10 -23.41
CA ASP A 137 12.79 -3.40 -22.94
C ASP A 137 12.83 -3.39 -21.42
N GLU A 138 12.17 -4.36 -20.79
CA GLU A 138 12.15 -4.47 -19.33
C GLU A 138 12.67 -5.84 -18.89
N ARG A 139 13.67 -5.82 -17.99
CA ARG A 139 14.17 -7.03 -17.35
C ARG A 139 13.55 -7.17 -15.98
N TRP A 140 12.87 -8.29 -15.76
CA TRP A 140 12.17 -8.58 -14.51
C TRP A 140 12.86 -9.72 -13.74
N ARG A 141 12.88 -9.60 -12.41
CA ARG A 141 13.16 -10.72 -11.50
C ARG A 141 11.87 -11.17 -10.85
N GLU A 142 11.64 -12.47 -10.84
CA GLU A 142 10.49 -13.06 -10.18
C GLU A 142 10.92 -13.81 -8.92
N ASP A 143 10.28 -13.48 -7.80
CA ASP A 143 10.51 -14.11 -6.51
C ASP A 143 9.16 -14.61 -5.95
N VAL A 144 9.16 -15.65 -5.13
CA VAL A 144 7.95 -16.13 -4.43
C VAL A 144 8.01 -15.65 -2.97
N ILE A 145 6.88 -15.17 -2.44
CA ILE A 145 6.80 -14.85 -1.01
C ILE A 145 6.33 -16.10 -0.28
N GLU A 146 7.17 -16.59 0.63
CA GLU A 146 6.79 -17.67 1.53
C GLU A 146 5.78 -17.15 2.57
N THR A 147 4.65 -17.84 2.68
CA THR A 147 3.60 -17.53 3.65
C THR A 147 3.67 -18.52 4.82
N ALA A 148 3.13 -18.13 5.97
CA ALA A 148 3.07 -19.01 7.13
C ALA A 148 2.26 -20.29 6.88
N SER A 149 1.33 -20.26 5.92
CA SER A 149 0.55 -21.44 5.51
C SER A 149 1.32 -22.38 4.58
N GLY A 150 2.53 -22.01 4.13
CA GLY A 150 3.31 -22.80 3.16
C GLY A 150 2.65 -22.88 1.78
N ALA A 151 1.69 -22.00 1.51
CA ALA A 151 0.93 -21.98 0.27
C ALA A 151 1.84 -21.60 -0.90
N ARG A 152 2.19 -22.61 -1.72
CA ARG A 152 3.04 -22.41 -2.90
C ARG A 152 2.18 -22.05 -4.11
N PRO A 153 2.63 -21.13 -4.97
CA PRO A 153 1.96 -20.89 -6.24
C PRO A 153 1.87 -22.20 -7.04
N PRO A 154 0.72 -22.49 -7.68
CA PRO A 154 0.65 -23.58 -8.64
C PRO A 154 1.67 -23.37 -9.78
N ALA A 155 2.08 -24.45 -10.43
CA ALA A 155 2.86 -24.36 -11.67
C ALA A 155 2.06 -23.51 -12.67
N ASP A 156 2.74 -22.54 -13.30
CA ASP A 156 2.14 -21.42 -14.04
C ASP A 156 1.01 -21.87 -14.99
N ASP A 157 -0.23 -21.75 -14.52
CA ASP A 157 -1.44 -22.05 -15.29
C ASP A 157 -2.02 -20.77 -15.92
N GLY A 158 -1.33 -19.63 -15.75
CA GLY A 158 -1.77 -18.32 -16.23
C GLY A 158 -2.88 -17.68 -15.40
N ALA A 159 -3.28 -18.25 -14.26
CA ALA A 159 -4.43 -17.79 -13.47
C ALA A 159 -4.07 -16.78 -12.35
N TRP A 160 -3.08 -15.92 -12.56
CA TRP A 160 -2.80 -14.79 -11.67
C TRP A 160 -3.85 -13.69 -11.87
N ARG A 161 -4.94 -13.76 -11.09
CA ARG A 161 -6.15 -12.94 -11.35
C ARG A 161 -6.09 -11.52 -10.81
N ARG A 162 -5.16 -11.21 -9.90
CA ARG A 162 -5.11 -9.92 -9.21
C ARG A 162 -3.65 -9.48 -9.06
N THR A 163 -3.39 -8.18 -9.22
CA THR A 163 -2.05 -7.59 -9.16
C THR A 163 -2.08 -6.34 -8.29
N ILE A 164 -1.14 -6.23 -7.36
CA ILE A 164 -0.86 -5.03 -6.59
C ILE A 164 0.40 -4.38 -7.16
N ARG A 165 0.29 -3.17 -7.70
CA ARG A 165 1.45 -2.35 -8.08
C ARG A 165 1.98 -1.60 -6.87
N ILE A 166 2.74 -2.28 -6.01
CA ILE A 166 3.07 -1.76 -4.67
C ILE A 166 3.91 -0.48 -4.73
N SER A 167 4.84 -0.37 -5.68
CA SER A 167 5.64 0.85 -5.85
C SER A 167 4.79 2.04 -6.30
N PHE A 168 3.80 1.81 -7.18
CA PHE A 168 2.83 2.83 -7.58
C PHE A 168 1.99 3.29 -6.37
N LEU A 169 1.43 2.36 -5.60
CA LEU A 169 0.60 2.69 -4.43
C LEU A 169 1.37 3.45 -3.35
N LEU A 170 2.65 3.09 -3.11
CA LEU A 170 3.53 3.81 -2.19
C LEU A 170 3.76 5.26 -2.65
N ASN A 171 4.07 5.46 -3.92
CA ASN A 171 4.32 6.78 -4.50
C ASN A 171 3.04 7.63 -4.54
N GLU A 172 1.92 7.03 -4.95
CA GLU A 172 0.61 7.68 -4.96
C GLU A 172 0.21 8.13 -3.56
N PHE A 173 0.28 7.23 -2.58
CA PHE A 173 -0.01 7.54 -1.19
C PHE A 173 0.89 8.66 -0.65
N GLN A 174 2.20 8.58 -0.90
CA GLN A 174 3.13 9.62 -0.47
C GLN A 174 2.79 10.98 -1.10
N THR A 175 2.46 10.99 -2.40
CA THR A 175 2.10 12.19 -3.15
C THR A 175 0.82 12.83 -2.60
N LEU A 176 -0.23 12.02 -2.40
CA LEU A 176 -1.51 12.48 -1.86
C LEU A 176 -1.34 13.03 -0.43
N VAL A 177 -0.55 12.35 0.39
CA VAL A 177 -0.27 12.82 1.76
C VAL A 177 0.60 14.07 1.75
N LYS A 178 1.56 14.27 0.84
CA LYS A 178 2.42 15.47 0.82
C LYS A 178 1.72 16.70 0.21
N ASN A 179 0.91 16.54 -0.84
CA ASN A 179 0.44 17.64 -1.69
C ASN A 179 -0.77 18.43 -1.17
N SER A 180 -1.35 18.09 -0.02
CA SER A 180 -2.58 18.72 0.47
C SER A 180 -2.44 20.15 1.03
N ARG A 181 -1.36 20.87 0.70
CA ARG A 181 -1.17 22.31 1.01
C ARG A 181 -1.85 23.25 0.00
N ALA A 182 -2.37 22.77 -1.14
CA ALA A 182 -2.81 23.64 -2.24
C ALA A 182 -4.33 23.87 -2.38
N ALA A 183 -5.21 23.08 -1.76
CA ALA A 183 -6.67 23.19 -1.99
C ALA A 183 -7.42 23.91 -0.85
N GLY A 184 -6.81 24.95 -0.27
CA GLY A 184 -7.37 25.69 0.88
C GLY A 184 -7.71 27.16 0.64
N ASN A 185 -7.17 27.81 -0.40
CA ASN A 185 -7.40 29.24 -0.67
C ASN A 185 -7.80 29.45 -2.13
N SER A 186 -9.07 29.21 -2.45
CA SER A 186 -9.74 29.81 -3.62
C SER A 186 -11.24 29.83 -3.38
N ARG A 187 -11.70 30.67 -2.45
CA ARG A 187 -13.02 31.27 -2.56
C ARG A 187 -12.80 32.74 -2.88
N PRO A 188 -13.25 33.25 -4.03
CA PRO A 188 -13.57 34.66 -4.11
C PRO A 188 -14.81 34.87 -3.22
N GLU A 189 -14.70 35.77 -2.25
CA GLU A 189 -15.88 36.32 -1.58
C GLU A 189 -16.69 37.14 -2.60
N PRO A 190 -18.03 37.22 -2.43
CA PRO A 190 -18.92 37.92 -3.35
C PRO A 190 -18.64 39.43 -3.44
#